data_AF-A0AAF0S8B7-F1
#
_entry.id   AF-A0AAF0S8B7-F1
#
_cell.length_a   1.000
_cell.length_b   1.000
_cell.length_c   1.000
_cell.angle_alpha   90.00
_cell.angle_beta   90.00
_cell.angle_gamma   90.00
#
_symmetry.space_group_name_H-M   'P 1'
#
loop_
_entity.id
_entity.type
_entity.pdbx_description
1 polymer ?
#
loop_
_entity_poly.entity_id
_entity_poly.type
_entity_poly.pdbx_seq_one_letter_code
_entity_poly.pdbx_strand_id
1 'polypeptide(L)'
;MQRFVPKFKETITDMNNEYRNLLRAFKVKDTRVEYLNTFEQALALNCNFPLWENERYFRITNKYPLPEEGYTSLKKFKLYLMLYFYVMRDAGLLNREAEMAEQDWNKRTDAFGGSA
;
A
#
# COMPACT_ATOMS: atom_id res chain seq x y z
N MET A 1 -9.86 -15.10 -9.11
CA MET A 1 -9.80 -13.78 -8.46
C MET A 1 -8.34 -13.32 -8.41
N GLN A 2 -7.91 -12.52 -9.39
CA GLN A 2 -6.60 -11.85 -9.31
C GLN A 2 -6.69 -10.76 -8.23
N ARG A 3 -5.81 -10.84 -7.22
CA ARG A 3 -5.66 -9.79 -6.21
C ARG A 3 -5.05 -8.57 -6.89
N PHE A 4 -5.72 -7.42 -6.80
CA PHE A 4 -5.19 -6.11 -7.16
C PHE A 4 -3.83 -5.89 -6.46
N VAL A 5 -2.77 -5.74 -7.25
CA VAL A 5 -1.44 -5.36 -6.76
C VAL A 5 -1.15 -3.99 -7.38
N PRO A 6 -1.19 -2.89 -6.60
CA PRO A 6 -0.83 -1.57 -7.08
C PRO A 6 0.54 -1.59 -7.77
N LYS A 7 0.63 -1.00 -8.98
CA LYS A 7 1.89 -0.75 -9.68
C LYS A 7 2.28 0.72 -9.45
N PHE A 8 3.43 0.93 -8.84
CA PHE A 8 3.96 2.26 -8.53
C PHE A 8 4.88 2.77 -9.66
N LYS A 9 5.26 4.06 -9.64
CA LYS A 9 6.20 4.62 -10.63
C LYS A 9 7.56 3.89 -10.54
N GLU A 10 8.18 3.62 -11.68
CA GLU A 10 9.48 2.93 -11.75
C GLU A 10 10.63 3.68 -11.06
N THR A 11 10.46 4.97 -10.74
CA THR A 11 11.45 5.79 -10.02
C THR A 11 11.56 5.47 -8.52
N ILE A 12 10.82 4.49 -7.99
CA ILE A 12 10.80 4.17 -6.55
C ILE A 12 10.93 2.65 -6.30
N THR A 13 11.94 2.02 -6.89
CA THR A 13 12.20 0.57 -6.80
C THR A 13 12.22 0.05 -5.37
N ASP A 14 12.82 0.78 -4.44
CA ASP A 14 12.95 0.36 -3.04
C ASP A 14 11.59 0.33 -2.33
N MET A 15 10.76 1.36 -2.51
CA MET A 15 9.40 1.38 -1.95
C MET A 15 8.53 0.26 -2.55
N ASN A 16 8.73 -0.07 -3.82
CA ASN A 16 8.01 -1.18 -4.47
C ASN A 16 8.39 -2.53 -3.89
N ASN A 17 9.68 -2.71 -3.60
CA ASN A 17 10.18 -3.89 -2.92
C ASN A 17 9.65 -3.99 -1.50
N GLU A 18 9.66 -2.89 -0.74
CA GLU A 18 9.13 -2.88 0.62
C GLU A 18 7.62 -3.12 0.67
N TYR A 19 6.85 -2.55 -0.25
CA TYR A 19 5.42 -2.83 -0.34
C TYR A 19 5.15 -4.31 -0.68
N ARG A 20 5.95 -4.89 -1.59
CA ARG A 20 5.85 -6.33 -1.90
C ARG A 20 6.22 -7.21 -0.70
N ASN A 21 7.21 -6.81 0.08
CA ASN A 21 7.60 -7.49 1.33
C ASN A 21 6.44 -7.46 2.34
N LEU A 22 5.80 -6.29 2.53
CA LEU A 22 4.58 -6.16 3.33
C LEU A 22 3.44 -7.07 2.86
N LEU A 23 3.19 -7.13 1.55
CA LEU A 23 2.16 -7.99 0.97
C LEU A 23 2.48 -9.49 1.11
N ARG A 24 3.76 -9.86 1.15
CA ARG A 24 4.19 -11.23 1.46
C ARG A 24 3.97 -11.56 2.94
N ALA A 25 4.33 -10.64 3.83
CA ALA A 25 4.07 -10.77 5.27
C ALA A 25 2.58 -10.97 5.54
N PHE A 26 1.68 -10.30 4.81
CA PHE A 26 0.24 -10.52 4.88
C PHE A 26 -0.21 -11.97 4.59
N LYS A 27 0.50 -12.70 3.72
CA LYS A 27 0.13 -14.07 3.32
C LYS A 27 0.57 -15.12 4.36
N VAL A 28 1.62 -14.81 5.11
CA VAL A 28 2.00 -15.56 6.30
C VAL A 28 1.11 -15.00 7.43
N LYS A 29 0.64 -15.77 8.41
CA LYS A 29 -0.13 -15.18 9.55
C LYS A 29 0.80 -14.42 10.51
N ASP A 30 1.77 -13.72 9.95
CA ASP A 30 2.91 -13.10 10.60
C ASP A 30 2.72 -11.59 10.51
N THR A 31 2.20 -11.03 11.60
CA THR A 31 1.82 -9.63 11.72
C THR A 31 2.85 -8.84 12.49
N ARG A 32 4.15 -9.07 12.22
CA ARG A 32 5.24 -8.33 12.84
C ARG A 32 5.14 -6.82 12.56
N VAL A 33 5.33 -6.04 13.61
CA VAL A 33 5.33 -4.56 13.55
C VAL A 33 6.51 -4.04 12.73
N GLU A 34 7.66 -4.72 12.78
CA GLU A 34 8.88 -4.34 12.04
C GLU A 34 8.63 -4.11 10.56
N TYR A 35 7.80 -4.94 9.91
CA TYR A 35 7.47 -4.75 8.50
C TYR A 35 6.72 -3.45 8.21
N LEU A 36 5.81 -3.06 9.11
CA LEU A 36 5.10 -1.78 9.00
C LEU A 36 6.07 -0.63 9.23
N ASN A 37 6.93 -0.72 10.24
CA ASN A 37 7.92 0.32 10.55
C ASN A 37 8.93 0.53 9.42
N THR A 38 9.47 -0.54 8.83
CA THR A 38 10.39 -0.45 7.68
C THR A 38 9.71 0.23 6.49
N PHE A 39 8.46 -0.14 6.20
CA PHE A 39 7.73 0.49 5.13
C PHE A 39 7.40 1.95 5.41
N GLU A 40 7.03 2.27 6.65
CA GLU A 40 6.72 3.65 7.08
C GLU A 40 7.93 4.57 6.90
N GLN A 41 9.14 4.10 7.22
CA GLN A 41 10.37 4.82 6.95
C GLN A 41 10.58 5.05 5.45
N ALA A 42 10.42 4.01 4.63
CA ALA A 42 10.53 4.16 3.18
C ALA A 42 9.47 5.13 2.62
N LEU A 43 8.25 5.07 3.13
CA LEU A 43 7.16 5.97 2.75
C LEU A 43 7.49 7.42 3.11
N ALA A 44 7.99 7.67 4.32
CA ALA A 44 8.36 9.00 4.80
C ALA A 44 9.44 9.65 3.91
N LEU A 45 10.42 8.87 3.45
CA LEU A 45 11.50 9.34 2.57
C LEU A 45 11.03 9.69 1.16
N ASN A 46 9.91 9.12 0.73
CA ASN A 46 9.39 9.28 -0.63
C ASN A 46 8.18 10.23 -0.73
N CYS A 47 7.55 10.56 0.40
CA CYS A 47 6.50 11.57 0.43
C CYS A 47 7.09 12.97 0.21
N ASN A 48 6.36 13.81 -0.53
CA ASN A 48 6.67 15.23 -0.71
C ASN A 48 6.19 16.11 0.47
N PHE A 49 5.76 15.48 1.57
CA PHE A 49 5.36 16.09 2.82
C PHE A 49 5.76 15.19 3.99
N PRO A 50 5.99 15.73 5.19
CA PRO A 50 6.18 14.93 6.39
C PRO A 50 4.92 14.12 6.75
N LEU A 51 5.07 12.84 7.11
CA LEU A 51 3.91 11.96 7.38
C LEU A 51 2.96 12.51 8.47
N TRP A 52 3.51 13.15 9.50
CA TRP A 52 2.72 13.74 10.59
C TRP A 52 1.86 14.94 10.17
N GLU A 53 2.12 15.52 9.00
CA GLU A 53 1.28 16.58 8.42
C GLU A 53 0.11 16.01 7.59
N ASN A 54 0.13 14.71 7.28
CA ASN A 54 -1.03 14.05 6.67
C ASN A 54 -2.11 13.79 7.74
N GLU A 55 -3.24 14.48 7.64
CA GLU A 55 -4.33 14.43 8.63
C GLU A 55 -4.82 13.00 8.90
N ARG A 56 -4.91 12.15 7.87
CA ARG A 56 -5.33 10.74 8.05
C ARG A 56 -4.30 9.94 8.79
N TYR A 57 -3.03 10.12 8.43
CA TYR A 57 -1.93 9.46 9.11
C TYR A 57 -1.96 9.81 10.59
N PHE A 58 -1.91 11.11 10.92
CA PHE A 58 -1.94 11.58 12.30
C PHE A 58 -3.15 11.04 13.08
N ARG A 59 -4.36 11.12 12.50
CA ARG A 59 -5.59 10.66 13.16
C ARG A 59 -5.59 9.16 13.43
N ILE A 60 -5.12 8.35 12.47
CA ILE A 60 -5.16 6.88 12.59
C ILE A 60 -4.06 6.38 13.52
N THR A 61 -2.84 6.90 13.41
CA THR A 61 -1.72 6.47 14.27
C THR A 61 -1.93 6.88 15.72
N ASN A 62 -2.54 8.05 15.98
CA ASN A 62 -2.91 8.46 17.33
C ASN A 62 -4.05 7.61 17.93
N LYS A 63 -5.07 7.28 17.13
CA LYS A 63 -6.21 6.47 17.62
C LYS A 63 -5.88 4.99 17.77
N TYR A 64 -4.99 4.46 16.92
CA TYR A 64 -4.64 3.04 16.87
C TYR A 64 -3.13 2.87 16.77
N PRO A 65 -2.36 3.25 17.80
CA PRO A 65 -0.91 3.14 17.76
C PRO A 65 -0.46 1.68 17.56
N LEU A 66 0.63 1.50 16.81
CA LEU A 66 1.34 0.22 16.77
C LEU A 66 2.03 0.00 18.13
N PRO A 67 2.13 -1.25 18.62
CA PRO A 67 3.01 -1.55 19.73
C PRO A 67 4.47 -1.28 19.31
N GLU A 68 5.35 -0.96 20.28
CA GLU A 68 6.75 -0.65 20.00
C GLU A 68 7.48 -1.82 19.31
N GLU A 69 7.21 -3.05 19.75
CA GLU A 69 7.82 -4.26 19.21
C GLU A 69 6.82 -5.44 19.14
N GLY A 70 7.21 -6.49 18.42
CA GLY A 70 6.47 -7.75 18.35
C GLY A 70 5.39 -7.79 17.27
N TYR A 71 4.19 -8.26 17.63
CA TYR A 71 3.12 -8.57 16.69
C TYR A 71 1.91 -7.66 16.88
N THR A 72 1.25 -7.33 15.77
CA THR A 72 -0.04 -6.63 15.76
C THR A 72 -1.19 -7.57 15.40
N SER A 73 -2.43 -7.15 15.56
CA SER A 73 -3.57 -7.95 15.07
C SER A 73 -3.70 -7.85 13.54
N LEU A 74 -4.24 -8.89 12.90
CA LEU A 74 -4.51 -8.85 11.45
C LEU A 74 -5.40 -7.66 11.04
N LYS A 75 -6.36 -7.29 11.90
CA LYS A 75 -7.24 -6.14 11.66
C LYS A 75 -6.45 -4.83 11.67
N LYS A 76 -5.54 -4.65 12.65
CA LYS A 76 -4.70 -3.45 12.73
C LYS A 76 -3.67 -3.43 11.59
N PHE A 77 -3.08 -4.57 11.23
CA PHE A 77 -2.19 -4.67 10.07
C PHE A 77 -2.87 -4.22 8.76
N LYS A 78 -4.08 -4.72 8.48
CA LYS A 78 -4.88 -4.29 7.31
C LYS A 78 -5.22 -2.80 7.33
N LEU A 79 -5.53 -2.26 8.50
CA LEU A 79 -5.81 -0.83 8.67
C LEU A 79 -4.61 0.02 8.25
N TYR A 80 -3.40 -0.37 8.67
CA TYR A 80 -2.17 0.34 8.32
C TYR A 80 -1.82 0.20 6.83
N LEU A 81 -2.00 -0.98 6.23
CA LEU A 81 -1.83 -1.12 4.78
C LEU A 81 -2.75 -0.18 3.99
N MET A 82 -4.02 -0.07 4.38
CA MET A 82 -4.96 0.88 3.77
C MET A 82 -4.54 2.33 4.01
N LEU A 83 -4.10 2.66 5.22
CA LEU A 83 -3.62 4.00 5.55
C LEU A 83 -2.46 4.40 4.63
N TYR A 84 -1.44 3.56 4.55
CA TYR A 84 -0.28 3.79 3.69
C TYR A 84 -0.65 3.92 2.22
N PHE A 85 -1.60 3.11 1.73
CA PHE A 85 -2.13 3.27 0.37
C PHE A 85 -2.72 4.66 0.13
N TYR A 86 -3.52 5.19 1.07
CA TYR A 86 -4.05 6.54 0.93
C TYR A 86 -2.98 7.62 0.99
N VAL A 87 -1.99 7.46 1.88
CA VAL A 87 -0.85 8.39 1.96
C VAL A 87 -0.07 8.40 0.64
N MET A 88 0.24 7.23 0.07
CA MET A 88 0.90 7.13 -1.24
C MET A 88 0.09 7.77 -2.37
N ARG A 89 -1.24 7.63 -2.34
CA ARG A 89 -2.14 8.26 -3.31
C ARG A 89 -2.12 9.78 -3.18
N ASP A 90 -2.16 10.29 -1.97
CA ASP A 90 -2.20 11.72 -1.66
C ASP A 90 -0.82 12.37 -1.96
N ALA A 91 0.28 11.62 -1.77
CA ALA A 91 1.64 12.01 -2.17
C ALA A 91 1.95 11.84 -3.67
N GLY A 92 1.00 11.35 -4.48
CA GLY A 92 1.19 11.16 -5.92
C GLY A 92 2.17 10.05 -6.30
N LEU A 93 2.44 9.11 -5.40
CA LEU A 93 3.38 8.00 -5.58
C LEU A 93 2.78 6.79 -6.32
N LEU A 94 1.45 6.75 -6.45
CA LEU A 94 0.75 5.76 -7.26
C LEU A 94 0.85 6.11 -8.74
N ASN A 95 1.19 5.13 -9.58
CA ASN A 95 1.19 5.31 -11.04
C ASN A 95 -0.24 5.19 -11.58
N ARG A 96 -1.00 6.29 -11.54
CA ARG A 96 -2.40 6.33 -11.99
C ARG A 96 -2.57 5.97 -13.47
N GLU A 97 -1.59 6.25 -14.32
CA GLU A 97 -1.64 5.94 -15.76
C GLU A 97 -1.56 4.42 -16.02
N ALA A 98 -0.69 3.72 -15.27
CA ALA A 98 -0.62 2.27 -15.31
C ALA A 98 -1.91 1.61 -14.76
N GLU A 99 -2.50 2.16 -13.71
CA GLU A 99 -3.77 1.67 -13.16
C GLU A 99 -4.96 1.87 -14.12
N MET A 100 -5.04 3.01 -14.81
CA MET A 100 -6.10 3.26 -15.81
C MET A 100 -5.93 2.39 -17.06
N ALA A 101 -4.69 2.20 -17.55
CA ALA A 101 -4.41 1.35 -18.71
C ALA A 101 -4.78 -0.13 -18.47
N GLU A 102 -4.58 -0.63 -17.24
CA GLU A 102 -4.92 -2.01 -16.86
C GLU A 102 -6.44 -2.19 -16.68
N GLN A 103 -7.17 -1.16 -16.21
CA GLN A 103 -8.63 -1.16 -16.17
C GLN A 103 -9.27 -1.10 -17.57
N ASP A 104 -8.68 -0.33 -18.49
CA ASP A 104 -9.19 -0.19 -19.86
C ASP A 104 -8.91 -1.45 -20.71
N TRP A 105 -7.75 -2.10 -20.49
CA TRP A 105 -7.44 -3.42 -21.05
C TRP A 105 -8.42 -4.50 -20.56
N ASN A 106 -8.67 -4.58 -19.25
CA ASN A 106 -9.59 -5.57 -18.69
C ASN A 106 -11.05 -5.36 -19.14
N LYS A 107 -11.51 -4.09 -19.25
CA LYS A 107 -12.82 -3.78 -19.85
C LYS A 107 -12.93 -4.22 -21.31
N ARG A 108 -11.85 -4.05 -22.10
CA ARG A 108 -11.82 -4.53 -23.49
C ARG A 108 -11.87 -6.05 -23.55
N THR A 109 -11.09 -6.76 -22.75
CA THR A 109 -11.10 -8.23 -22.76
C THR A 109 -12.43 -8.83 -22.29
N ASP A 110 -13.10 -8.20 -21.32
CA ASP A 110 -14.45 -8.62 -20.89
C ASP A 110 -15.51 -8.36 -21.99
N ALA A 111 -15.33 -7.32 -22.81
CA ALA A 111 -16.19 -7.04 -23.97
C ALA A 111 -15.93 -7.99 -25.17
N PHE A 112 -14.72 -8.55 -25.30
CA PHE A 112 -14.37 -9.53 -26.35
C PHE A 112 -14.55 -11.00 -25.90
N GLY A 113 -14.73 -11.27 -24.60
CA GLY A 113 -14.92 -12.61 -24.04
C GLY A 113 -16.37 -13.12 -24.07
N GLY A 114 -17.28 -12.41 -24.73
CA GLY A 114 -18.69 -12.76 -24.86
C GLY A 114 -19.06 -13.22 -26.27
N SER A 115 -18.39 -14.24 -26.83
CA SER A 115 -18.87 -15.01 -27.98
C SER A 115 -18.07 -16.30 -28.15
N ALA A 116 -18.81 -17.40 -28.32
CA ALA A 116 -18.42 -18.79 -28.59
C ALA A 116 -18.02 -19.66 -27.38
#